data_AF-A0A964MWF6-F1
#
_entry.id   AF-A0A964MWF6-F1
#
_cell.length_a   1.000
_cell.length_b   1.000
_cell.length_c   1.000
_cell.angle_alpha   90.00
_cell.angle_beta   90.00
_cell.angle_gamma   90.00
#
_symmetry.space_group_name_H-M   'P 1'
#
loop_
_entity.id
_entity.type
_entity.pdbx_description
1 polymer ?
#
loop_
_entity_poly.entity_id
_entity_poly.type
_entity_poly.pdbx_seq_one_letter_code
_entity_poly.pdbx_strand_id
1 'polypeptide(L)'
;MAVQAWLPSPVTLLVPLLVLAGVFEAIFALHVGVERIGRYLQAAYEAHSDKGPRWEHTAEAFGRAATDPAGKLDALFAVAFVSATLLNLVPVILLTAGPGQADPGVFVELALYGGLHLVFIVRVVRARRFASRQRAQELSLFERLGRPD
;
A
#
# COMPACT_ATOMS: atom_id res chain seq x y z
N MET A 1 34.40 1.14 -6.05
CA MET A 1 33.64 0.03 -6.68
C MET A 1 32.54 0.67 -7.51
N ALA A 2 32.75 0.85 -8.82
CA ALA A 2 31.83 1.54 -9.70
C ALA A 2 30.90 0.52 -10.35
N VAL A 3 29.65 0.44 -9.90
CA VAL A 3 28.58 -0.15 -10.72
C VAL A 3 28.28 0.87 -11.80
N GLN A 4 28.95 0.72 -12.94
CA GLN A 4 28.66 1.50 -14.13
C GLN A 4 27.29 1.05 -14.64
N ALA A 5 26.25 1.76 -14.22
CA ALA A 5 24.89 1.55 -14.69
C ALA A 5 24.83 1.97 -16.16
N TRP A 6 24.57 1.00 -17.04
CA TRP A 6 24.33 1.21 -18.48
C TRP A 6 22.94 1.83 -18.76
N LEU A 7 22.24 2.28 -17.72
CA LEU A 7 20.94 2.92 -17.86
C LEU A 7 21.14 4.39 -18.23
N PRO A 8 20.36 4.93 -19.18
CA PRO A 8 20.33 6.37 -19.40
C PRO A 8 20.06 7.07 -18.07
N SER A 9 20.82 8.12 -17.77
CA SER A 9 20.70 8.97 -16.56
C SER A 9 19.24 9.15 -16.04
N PRO A 10 18.24 9.44 -16.89
CA PRO A 10 16.86 9.62 -16.42
C PRO A 10 16.19 8.35 -15.86
N VAL A 11 16.52 7.16 -16.38
CA VAL A 11 15.88 5.90 -15.92
C VAL A 11 16.34 5.53 -14.51
N THR A 12 17.60 5.85 -14.18
CA THR A 12 18.19 5.54 -12.87
C THR A 12 17.45 6.24 -11.73
N LEU A 13 16.93 7.45 -11.96
CA LEU A 13 16.15 8.20 -10.96
C LEU A 13 14.78 7.58 -10.65
N LEU A 14 14.24 6.76 -11.56
CA LEU A 14 12.97 6.05 -11.36
C LEU A 14 13.12 4.74 -10.60
N VAL A 15 14.32 4.13 -10.57
CA VAL A 15 14.53 2.82 -9.95
C VAL A 15 14.04 2.78 -8.49
N PRO A 16 14.36 3.74 -7.62
CA PRO A 16 13.88 3.67 -6.23
C PRO A 16 12.35 3.82 -6.13
N LEU A 17 11.72 4.65 -6.97
CA LEU A 17 10.26 4.79 -7.03
C LEU A 17 9.60 3.47 -7.46
N LEU A 18 10.18 2.79 -8.45
CA LEU A 18 9.69 1.49 -8.92
C LEU A 18 9.85 0.40 -7.85
N VAL A 19 10.95 0.41 -7.09
CA VAL A 19 11.14 -0.49 -5.95
C VAL A 19 10.11 -0.20 -4.86
N LEU A 20 9.89 1.07 -4.50
CA LEU A 20 8.86 1.46 -3.54
C LEU A 20 7.47 1.00 -4.01
N ALA A 21 7.14 1.20 -5.28
CA ALA A 21 5.88 0.77 -5.85
C ALA A 21 5.72 -0.76 -5.82
N GLY A 22 6.75 -1.51 -6.24
CA GLY A 22 6.72 -2.97 -6.23
C GLY A 22 6.55 -3.56 -4.83
N VAL A 23 7.30 -3.04 -3.85
CA VAL A 23 7.18 -3.47 -2.45
C VAL A 23 5.81 -3.12 -1.88
N PHE A 24 5.29 -1.93 -2.17
CA PHE A 24 3.96 -1.53 -1.75
C PHE A 24 2.87 -2.46 -2.30
N GLU A 25 2.92 -2.77 -3.60
CA GLU A 25 1.95 -3.67 -4.23
C GLU A 25 2.04 -5.09 -3.65
N ALA A 26 3.25 -5.58 -3.36
CA ALA A 26 3.43 -6.88 -2.71
C ALA A 26 2.80 -6.91 -1.30
N ILE A 27 3.05 -5.89 -0.47
CA ILE A 27 2.43 -5.76 0.86
C ILE A 27 0.92 -5.65 0.75
N PHE A 28 0.43 -4.83 -0.20
CA PHE A 28 -1.00 -4.64 -0.41
C PHE A 28 -1.69 -5.94 -0.83
N ALA A 29 -1.12 -6.68 -1.79
CA ALA A 29 -1.65 -7.97 -2.23
C ALA A 29 -1.65 -9.00 -1.10
N LEU A 30 -0.58 -9.05 -0.29
CA LEU A 30 -0.49 -9.93 0.87
C LEU A 30 -1.57 -9.59 1.92
N HIS A 31 -1.72 -8.31 2.26
CA HIS A 31 -2.72 -7.85 3.21
C HIS A 31 -4.14 -8.22 2.76
N VAL A 32 -4.48 -7.92 1.50
CA VAL A 32 -5.79 -8.26 0.91
C VAL A 32 -6.02 -9.77 0.91
N GLY A 33 -5.00 -10.57 0.58
CA GLY A 33 -5.08 -12.02 0.56
C GLY A 33 -5.34 -12.63 1.94
N VAL A 34 -4.58 -12.20 2.96
CA VAL A 34 -4.76 -12.67 4.35
C VAL A 34 -6.14 -12.31 4.89
N GLU A 35 -6.58 -11.06 4.69
CA GLU A 35 -7.92 -10.60 5.11
C GLU A 35 -9.04 -11.39 4.43
N ARG A 36 -8.87 -11.77 3.16
CA ARG A 36 -9.85 -12.58 2.42
C ARG A 36 -9.92 -14.00 2.96
N ILE A 37 -8.78 -14.63 3.23
CA ILE A 37 -8.72 -15.97 3.82
C ILE A 37 -9.38 -15.96 5.19
N GLY A 38 -9.05 -15.00 6.05
CA GLY A 38 -9.66 -14.88 7.38
C GLY A 38 -11.18 -14.76 7.30
N ARG A 39 -11.72 -13.94 6.39
CA ARG A 39 -13.18 -13.83 6.21
C ARG A 39 -13.85 -15.08 5.66
N TYR A 40 -13.19 -15.79 4.75
CA TYR A 40 -13.69 -17.09 4.31
C TYR A 40 -13.77 -18.05 5.50
N LEU A 41 -12.72 -18.10 6.34
CA LEU A 41 -12.72 -18.94 7.53
C LEU A 41 -13.83 -18.56 8.51
N GLN A 42 -13.99 -17.26 8.76
CA GLN A 42 -15.03 -16.72 9.64
C GLN A 42 -16.43 -17.09 9.14
N ALA A 43 -16.73 -16.87 7.85
CA ALA A 43 -18.05 -17.15 7.29
C ALA A 43 -18.35 -18.66 7.17
N ALA A 44 -17.36 -19.46 6.74
CA ALA A 44 -17.56 -20.88 6.47
C ALA A 44 -17.53 -21.75 7.74
N TYR A 45 -16.70 -21.40 8.73
CA TYR A 45 -16.44 -22.27 9.89
C TYR A 45 -16.88 -21.67 11.23
N GLU A 46 -16.84 -20.34 11.40
CA GLU A 46 -17.16 -19.71 12.68
C GLU A 46 -18.61 -19.20 12.80
N ALA A 47 -19.28 -18.88 11.67
CA ALA A 47 -20.61 -18.27 11.69
C ALA A 47 -21.74 -19.21 12.15
N HIS A 48 -21.57 -20.53 12.00
CA HIS A 48 -22.62 -21.53 12.24
C HIS A 48 -22.26 -22.59 13.28
N SER A 49 -21.07 -22.49 13.89
CA SER A 49 -20.56 -23.48 14.85
C SER A 49 -20.40 -22.86 16.24
N ASP A 50 -21.31 -23.19 17.16
CA ASP A 50 -21.21 -22.77 18.56
C ASP A 50 -20.10 -23.47 19.35
N LYS A 51 -19.48 -24.52 18.77
CA LYS A 51 -18.51 -25.39 19.46
C LYS A 51 -17.12 -25.40 18.82
N GLY A 52 -16.87 -24.57 17.80
CA GLY A 52 -15.59 -24.48 17.10
C GLY A 52 -14.65 -23.39 17.66
N PRO A 53 -13.33 -23.46 17.38
CA PRO A 53 -12.41 -22.35 17.62
C PRO A 53 -12.88 -21.08 16.90
N ARG A 54 -12.83 -19.94 17.59
CA ARG A 54 -13.30 -18.62 17.08
C ARG A 54 -12.14 -17.65 16.90
N TRP A 55 -11.12 -18.07 16.16
CA TRP A 55 -9.87 -17.32 16.02
C TRP A 55 -10.10 -15.96 15.36
N GLU A 56 -10.90 -15.88 14.30
CA GLU A 56 -11.16 -14.63 13.59
C GLU A 56 -11.98 -13.66 14.43
N HIS A 57 -13.04 -14.13 15.10
CA HIS A 57 -13.78 -13.30 16.05
C HIS A 57 -12.90 -12.80 17.21
N THR A 58 -11.97 -13.64 17.69
CA THR A 58 -11.04 -13.27 18.76
C THR A 58 -10.04 -12.22 18.28
N ALA A 59 -9.45 -12.40 17.10
CA ALA A 59 -8.55 -11.43 16.48
C ALA A 59 -9.24 -10.09 16.21
N GLU A 60 -10.51 -10.12 15.77
CA GLU A 60 -11.31 -8.92 15.57
C GLU A 60 -11.66 -8.21 16.90
N ALA A 61 -12.04 -8.97 17.92
CA ALA A 61 -12.29 -8.43 19.26
C ALA A 61 -11.02 -7.80 19.85
N PHE A 62 -9.88 -8.46 19.69
CA PHE A 62 -8.58 -7.91 20.05
C PHE A 62 -8.29 -6.62 19.28
N GLY A 63 -8.46 -6.60 17.95
CA GLY A 63 -8.22 -5.41 17.13
C GLY A 63 -9.08 -4.21 17.54
N ARG A 64 -10.33 -4.43 17.97
CA ARG A 64 -11.18 -3.37 18.54
C ARG A 64 -10.72 -2.92 19.92
N ALA A 65 -10.36 -3.86 20.80
CA ALA A 65 -9.96 -3.56 22.18
C ALA A 65 -8.57 -2.92 22.27
N ALA A 66 -7.64 -3.32 21.40
CA ALA A 66 -6.28 -2.82 21.33
C ALA A 66 -6.17 -1.44 20.65
N THR A 67 -7.31 -0.80 20.33
CA THR A 67 -7.33 0.54 19.74
C THR A 67 -6.93 1.59 20.78
N ASP A 68 -5.64 1.65 21.10
CA ASP A 68 -5.02 2.82 21.71
C ASP A 68 -5.14 4.01 20.73
N PRO A 69 -5.65 5.18 21.15
CA PRO A 69 -5.69 6.38 20.29
C PRO A 69 -4.32 6.78 19.71
N ALA A 70 -3.21 6.37 20.32
CA ALA A 70 -1.86 6.61 19.80
C ALA A 70 -1.41 5.62 18.70
N GLY A 71 -2.15 4.52 18.48
CA GLY A 71 -1.62 3.31 17.85
C GLY A 71 -2.52 2.67 16.79
N LYS A 72 -3.26 3.45 15.98
CA LYS A 72 -3.78 2.92 14.72
C LYS A 72 -2.60 2.63 13.78
N LEU A 73 -1.95 1.49 13.99
CA LEU A 73 -0.94 0.95 13.10
C LEU A 73 -1.60 0.75 11.74
N ASP A 74 -1.22 1.59 10.78
CA ASP A 74 -1.66 1.46 9.41
C ASP A 74 -1.01 0.20 8.82
N ALA A 75 -1.80 -0.86 8.64
CA ALA A 75 -1.32 -2.16 8.16
C ALA A 75 -0.67 -2.09 6.76
N LEU A 76 -0.96 -1.03 6.00
CA LEU A 76 -0.32 -0.78 4.70
C LEU A 76 0.91 0.13 4.80
N PHE A 77 1.26 0.58 6.00
CA PHE A 77 2.34 1.54 6.25
C PHE A 77 2.21 2.79 5.35
N ALA A 78 0.99 3.27 5.08
CA ALA A 78 0.77 4.27 4.04
C ALA A 78 1.52 5.58 4.32
N VAL A 79 1.60 5.99 5.59
CA VAL A 79 2.40 7.16 5.99
C VAL A 79 3.88 6.95 5.66
N ALA A 80 4.43 5.77 5.95
CA ALA A 80 5.83 5.47 5.64
C ALA A 80 6.08 5.48 4.12
N PHE A 81 5.20 4.89 3.32
CA PHE A 81 5.34 4.90 1.86
C PHE A 81 5.19 6.30 1.26
N VAL A 82 4.25 7.12 1.73
CA VAL A 82 4.10 8.50 1.28
C VAL A 82 5.36 9.30 1.66
N SER A 83 5.82 9.20 2.91
CA SER A 83 7.06 9.87 3.35
C SER A 83 8.28 9.41 2.54
N ALA A 84 8.43 8.11 2.30
CA ALA A 84 9.51 7.57 1.47
C ALA A 84 9.43 8.07 0.03
N THR A 85 8.23 8.21 -0.54
CA THR A 85 8.01 8.77 -1.88
C THR A 85 8.41 10.24 -1.93
N LEU A 86 8.04 11.03 -0.92
CA LEU A 86 8.42 12.44 -0.83
C LEU A 86 9.93 12.60 -0.68
N LEU A 87 10.58 11.78 0.17
CA LEU A 87 12.03 11.76 0.30
C LEU A 87 12.71 11.29 -0.99
N ASN A 88 12.11 10.36 -1.72
CA ASN A 88 12.61 9.91 -3.00
C ASN A 88 12.54 10.98 -4.11
N LEU A 89 11.65 11.97 -3.99
CA LEU A 89 11.58 13.11 -4.89
C LEU A 89 12.72 14.12 -4.67
N VAL A 90 13.35 14.15 -3.49
CA VAL A 90 14.39 15.12 -3.15
C VAL A 90 15.61 15.02 -4.09
N PRO A 91 16.21 13.85 -4.34
CA PRO A 91 17.29 13.72 -5.32
C PRO A 91 16.90 14.17 -6.72
N VAL A 92 15.65 13.93 -7.15
CA VAL A 92 15.16 14.39 -8.47
C VAL A 92 15.25 15.91 -8.54
N ILE A 93 14.65 16.61 -7.58
CA ILE A 93 14.64 18.08 -7.54
C ILE A 93 16.05 18.65 -7.51
N LEU A 94 16.94 18.09 -6.68
CA LEU A 94 18.32 18.55 -6.55
C LEU A 94 19.16 18.33 -7.81
N LEU A 95 18.90 17.26 -8.56
CA LEU A 95 19.67 16.90 -9.75
C LEU A 95 19.13 17.52 -11.05
N THR A 96 17.84 17.87 -11.10
CA THR A 96 17.22 18.48 -12.29
C THR A 96 17.10 20.00 -12.17
N ALA A 97 16.84 20.52 -10.97
CA ALA A 97 16.56 21.93 -10.72
C ALA A 97 17.47 22.52 -9.62
N GLY A 98 18.65 21.93 -9.42
CA GLY A 98 19.62 22.39 -8.46
C GLY A 98 20.26 23.73 -8.85
N PRO A 99 20.95 24.40 -7.91
CA PRO A 99 21.68 25.63 -8.20
C PRO A 99 22.67 25.41 -9.36
N GLY A 100 22.55 26.22 -10.42
CA GLY A 100 23.41 26.14 -11.61
C GLY A 100 22.87 25.27 -12.75
N GLN A 101 21.71 24.63 -12.59
CA GLN A 101 21.00 23.90 -13.64
C GLN A 101 19.84 24.76 -14.17
N ALA A 102 20.05 25.39 -15.32
CA ALA A 102 19.06 26.22 -16.01
C ALA A 102 18.85 25.70 -17.44
N ASP A 103 18.52 24.41 -17.57
CA ASP A 103 18.13 23.82 -18.85
C ASP A 103 16.65 24.15 -19.13
N PRO A 104 16.29 24.67 -20.32
CA PRO A 104 14.89 24.86 -20.72
C PRO A 104 13.99 23.62 -20.53
N GLY A 105 14.55 22.42 -20.56
CA GLY A 105 13.83 21.15 -20.36
C GLY A 105 13.42 20.85 -18.91
N VAL A 106 13.91 21.60 -17.93
CA VAL A 106 13.74 21.29 -16.50
C VAL A 106 12.29 21.14 -16.06
N PHE A 107 11.38 21.96 -16.59
CA PHE A 107 9.97 21.91 -16.22
C PHE A 107 9.29 20.63 -16.71
N VAL A 108 9.67 20.15 -17.89
CA VAL A 108 9.12 18.91 -18.45
C VAL A 108 9.59 17.71 -17.63
N GLU A 109 10.87 17.66 -17.28
CA GLU A 109 11.40 16.59 -16.44
C GLU A 109 10.76 16.58 -15.05
N LEU A 110 10.71 17.74 -14.39
CA LEU A 110 10.05 17.87 -13.08
C LEU A 110 8.57 17.48 -13.14
N ALA A 111 7.85 17.86 -14.19
CA ALA A 111 6.45 17.47 -14.37
C ALA A 111 6.31 15.96 -14.54
N LEU A 112 7.19 15.31 -15.30
CA LEU A 112 7.19 13.86 -15.50
C LEU A 112 7.49 13.11 -14.19
N TYR A 113 8.60 13.42 -13.53
CA TYR A 113 8.96 12.75 -12.28
C TYR A 113 7.93 13.06 -11.19
N GLY A 114 7.60 14.33 -10.98
CA GLY A 114 6.60 14.75 -10.00
C GLY A 114 5.24 14.10 -10.25
N GLY A 115 4.83 13.98 -11.52
CA GLY A 115 3.62 13.27 -11.92
C GLY A 115 3.64 11.80 -11.52
N LEU A 116 4.74 11.08 -11.78
CA LEU A 116 4.86 9.66 -11.39
C LEU A 116 4.83 9.47 -9.87
N HIS A 117 5.47 10.35 -9.10
CA HIS A 117 5.41 10.32 -7.64
C HIS A 117 3.99 10.58 -7.14
N LEU A 118 3.30 11.56 -7.73
CA LEU A 118 1.91 11.86 -7.39
C LEU A 118 0.99 10.67 -7.70
N VAL A 119 1.15 10.01 -8.85
CA VAL A 119 0.42 8.80 -9.21
C VAL A 119 0.62 7.71 -8.15
N PHE A 120 1.86 7.50 -7.69
CA PHE A 120 2.14 6.52 -6.65
C PHE A 120 1.51 6.89 -5.30
N ILE A 121 1.59 8.17 -4.87
CA ILE A 121 0.92 8.65 -3.65
C ILE A 121 -0.60 8.41 -3.73
N VAL A 122 -1.22 8.74 -4.87
CA VAL A 122 -2.66 8.50 -5.10
C VAL A 122 -2.97 7.00 -5.03
N ARG A 123 -2.12 6.14 -5.58
CA ARG A 123 -2.27 4.69 -5.51
C ARG A 123 -2.25 4.18 -4.07
N VAL A 124 -1.33 4.68 -3.23
CA VAL A 124 -1.23 4.35 -1.80
C VAL A 124 -2.51 4.77 -1.05
N VAL A 125 -2.96 6.01 -1.25
CA VAL A 125 -4.19 6.52 -0.62
C VAL A 125 -5.42 5.72 -1.04
N ARG A 126 -5.54 5.37 -2.33
CA ARG A 126 -6.63 4.52 -2.84
C ARG A 126 -6.59 3.12 -2.23
N ALA A 127 -5.42 2.51 -2.10
CA ALA A 127 -5.26 1.20 -1.47
C ALA A 127 -5.78 1.18 -0.03
N ARG A 128 -5.40 2.20 0.75
CA ARG A 128 -5.83 2.34 2.15
C ARG A 128 -7.33 2.50 2.28
N ARG A 129 -7.95 3.29 1.40
CA ARG A 129 -9.42 3.44 1.35
C ARG A 129 -10.13 2.17 0.91
N PHE A 130 -9.51 1.40 0.02
CA PHE A 130 -10.04 0.10 -0.38
C PHE A 130 -9.99 -0.90 0.79
N ALA A 131 -8.84 -1.06 1.43
CA ALA A 131 -8.65 -1.99 2.54
C ALA A 131 -9.61 -1.73 3.71
N SER A 132 -9.89 -0.45 4.03
CA SER A 132 -10.83 -0.11 5.10
C SER A 132 -12.30 -0.45 4.79
N ARG A 133 -12.66 -0.58 3.51
CA ARG A 133 -14.04 -0.87 3.07
C ARG A 133 -14.24 -2.34 2.71
N GLN A 134 -13.18 -3.00 2.26
CA GLN A 134 -13.22 -4.37 1.76
C GLN A 134 -13.76 -5.36 2.80
N ARG A 135 -13.44 -5.15 4.10
CA ARG A 135 -13.81 -6.08 5.17
C ARG A 135 -15.30 -6.41 5.22
N ALA A 136 -16.14 -5.39 5.33
CA ALA A 136 -17.58 -5.59 5.43
C ALA A 136 -18.18 -6.17 4.12
N GLN A 137 -17.67 -5.72 2.97
CA GLN A 137 -18.18 -6.13 1.66
C GLN A 137 -17.94 -7.61 1.41
N GLU A 138 -16.70 -8.08 1.61
CA GLU A 138 -16.36 -9.47 1.33
C GLU A 138 -16.94 -10.43 2.38
N LEU A 139 -17.10 -10.04 3.65
CA LEU A 139 -17.76 -10.90 4.64
C LEU A 139 -19.21 -11.17 4.22
N SER A 140 -19.95 -10.12 3.88
CA SER A 140 -21.34 -10.24 3.43
C SER A 140 -21.48 -11.08 2.16
N LEU A 141 -20.49 -11.03 1.26
CA LEU A 141 -20.46 -11.85 0.06
C LEU A 141 -20.23 -13.32 0.40
N PHE A 142 -19.27 -13.63 1.27
CA PHE A 142 -19.02 -15.01 1.69
C PHE A 142 -20.21 -15.62 2.44
N GLU A 143 -20.85 -14.87 3.35
CA GLU A 143 -22.05 -15.33 4.06
C GLU A 143 -23.20 -15.64 3.10
N ARG A 144 -23.37 -14.83 2.05
CA ARG A 144 -24.38 -15.08 1.01
C ARG A 144 -24.07 -16.31 0.17
N LEU A 145 -22.82 -16.50 -0.21
CA LEU A 145 -22.38 -17.64 -1.02
C LEU A 145 -22.35 -18.95 -0.21
N GLY A 146 -22.18 -18.86 1.11
CA GLY A 146 -22.11 -20.01 2.01
C GLY A 146 -23.47 -20.54 2.48
N ARG A 147 -24.58 -19.85 2.19
CA ARG A 147 -25.92 -20.37 2.44
C ARG A 147 -26.34 -21.27 1.28
N PRO A 148 -26.57 -22.58 1.49
CA PRO A 148 -27.25 -23.39 0.50
C PRO A 148 -28.69 -22.87 0.33
N ASP A 149 -29.18 -22.83 -0.91
CA ASP A 149 -30.59 -22.59 -1.22
C ASP A 149 -31.50 -23.66 -0.59
#